data_AF-A0A926GQW5-F1
#
_entry.id   AF-A0A926GQW5-F1
#
_cell.length_a   1.000
_cell.length_b   1.000
_cell.length_c   1.000
_cell.angle_alpha   90.00
_cell.angle_beta   90.00
_cell.angle_gamma   90.00
#
_symmetry.space_group_name_H-M   'P 1'
#
loop_
_entity.id
_entity.type
_entity.pdbx_description
1 polymer ?
#
loop_
_entity_poly.entity_id
_entity_poly.type
_entity_poly.pdbx_seq_one_letter_code
_entity_poly.pdbx_strand_id
1 'polypeptide(L)'
;MSSFAKHIPLFLGIILLGSVIPGNAAPPVKKAVKPPMKSSTYAGSPVSATVATANKAELVARVRAVNSQDFWQSRVVSEMMTFNLSEEAWKVLLSDKGVKAAFGAARDINDYAKRVGLGDLENVESANDNAREANQGDVTELLAKLKPLISLTLEATQPEVSPTSASLILRTFSTVPEHMDRGVWKPAGGKANITTILSPVAQDVTITINSDKTAFTITAPSKTEIPGWSTKIEKGLDRGK
;
A
#
# COMPACT_ATOMS: atom_id res chain seq x y z
N MET A 1 -22.16 54.28 -8.72
CA MET A 1 -22.34 54.36 -10.18
C MET A 1 -21.00 54.70 -10.80
N SER A 2 -20.33 53.72 -11.42
CA SER A 2 -19.34 53.97 -12.47
C SER A 2 -19.07 52.66 -13.19
N SER A 3 -19.37 52.71 -14.48
CA SER A 3 -19.37 51.63 -15.46
C SER A 3 -18.18 51.83 -16.37
N PHE A 4 -17.31 50.85 -16.51
CA PHE A 4 -16.38 50.67 -17.64
C PHE A 4 -15.89 49.21 -17.58
N ALA A 5 -15.59 48.47 -18.64
CA ALA A 5 -15.93 48.45 -20.05
C ALA A 5 -15.27 47.15 -20.54
N LYS A 6 -16.01 46.29 -21.25
CA LYS A 6 -15.49 45.04 -21.81
C LYS A 6 -14.42 45.34 -22.86
N HIS A 7 -13.30 44.62 -22.84
CA HIS A 7 -12.39 44.49 -23.98
C HIS A 7 -12.21 43.01 -24.31
N ILE A 8 -12.69 42.65 -25.49
CA ILE A 8 -12.54 41.35 -26.16
C ILE A 8 -11.43 41.55 -27.19
N PRO A 9 -10.29 40.84 -27.11
CA PRO A 9 -9.36 40.81 -28.21
C PRO A 9 -9.77 39.76 -29.27
N LEU A 10 -9.64 40.25 -30.50
CA LEU A 10 -9.96 39.69 -31.79
C LEU A 10 -9.16 38.40 -32.08
N PHE A 11 -9.85 37.36 -32.54
CA PHE A 11 -9.24 36.16 -33.12
C PHE A 11 -8.64 36.50 -34.49
N LEU A 12 -7.33 36.33 -34.66
CA LEU A 12 -6.66 36.35 -35.95
C LEU A 12 -6.38 34.91 -36.39
N GLY A 13 -7.14 34.44 -37.39
CA GLY A 13 -6.93 33.14 -38.01
C GLY A 13 -5.75 33.16 -38.99
N ILE A 14 -4.78 32.29 -38.77
CA ILE A 14 -3.76 31.95 -39.76
C ILE A 14 -4.11 30.58 -40.33
N ILE A 15 -4.51 30.54 -41.60
CA ILE A 15 -4.66 29.32 -42.38
C ILE A 15 -3.28 28.96 -42.93
N LEU A 16 -2.66 27.94 -42.35
CA LEU A 16 -1.47 27.28 -42.89
C LEU A 16 -1.91 26.09 -43.75
N LEU A 17 -1.84 26.26 -45.07
CA LEU A 17 -1.91 25.18 -46.06
C LEU A 17 -0.61 24.38 -45.99
N GLY A 18 -0.64 23.26 -45.26
CA GLY A 18 0.41 22.26 -45.23
C GLY A 18 0.15 21.16 -46.27
N SER A 19 1.06 21.03 -47.23
CA SER A 19 1.07 20.00 -48.28
C SER A 19 1.09 18.59 -47.70
N VAL A 20 0.17 17.74 -48.16
CA VAL A 20 0.11 16.31 -47.84
C VAL A 20 1.13 15.56 -48.69
N ILE A 21 2.18 15.03 -48.07
CA ILE A 21 3.09 14.05 -48.68
C ILE A 21 2.49 12.66 -48.45
N PRO A 22 2.22 11.85 -49.50
CA PRO A 22 1.79 10.47 -49.32
C PRO A 22 2.95 9.62 -48.79
N GLY A 23 2.92 9.35 -47.48
CA GLY A 23 3.83 8.41 -46.83
C GLY A 23 3.40 6.97 -47.14
N ASN A 24 4.36 6.17 -47.61
CA ASN A 24 4.27 4.72 -47.78
C ASN A 24 3.69 4.05 -46.52
N ALA A 25 2.48 3.51 -46.64
CA ALA A 25 1.86 2.69 -45.60
C ALA A 25 2.61 1.35 -45.51
N ALA A 26 3.37 1.16 -44.43
CA ALA A 26 3.89 -0.14 -44.06
C ALA A 26 2.73 -1.11 -43.79
N PRO A 27 2.82 -2.38 -44.20
CA PRO A 27 1.76 -3.36 -43.97
C PRO A 27 1.52 -3.57 -42.46
N PRO A 28 0.26 -3.82 -42.04
CA PRO A 28 -0.07 -4.02 -40.65
C PRO A 28 0.64 -5.25 -40.09
N VAL A 29 1.55 -5.02 -39.14
CA VAL A 29 2.14 -6.09 -38.33
C VAL A 29 1.02 -6.69 -37.50
N LYS A 30 0.59 -7.91 -37.87
CA LYS A 30 -0.30 -8.74 -37.05
C LYS A 30 0.39 -8.99 -35.72
N LYS A 31 0.03 -8.22 -34.68
CA LYS A 31 0.45 -8.52 -33.31
C LYS A 31 -0.10 -9.90 -32.97
N ALA A 32 0.80 -10.85 -32.74
CA ALA A 32 0.44 -12.16 -32.23
C ALA A 32 -0.28 -11.97 -30.89
N VAL A 33 -1.58 -12.26 -30.89
CA VAL A 33 -2.41 -12.29 -29.68
C VAL A 33 -1.88 -13.44 -28.84
N LYS A 34 -1.06 -13.12 -27.84
CA LYS A 34 -0.54 -14.09 -26.87
C LYS A 34 -1.77 -14.71 -26.19
N PRO A 35 -1.93 -16.05 -26.20
CA PRO A 35 -3.07 -16.68 -25.55
C PRO A 35 -3.10 -16.31 -24.06
N PRO A 36 -4.29 -16.12 -23.46
CA PRO A 36 -4.40 -15.81 -22.04
C PRO A 36 -3.69 -16.91 -21.24
N MET A 37 -2.69 -16.51 -20.45
CA MET A 37 -2.04 -17.41 -19.50
C MET A 37 -3.13 -18.01 -18.61
N LYS A 38 -3.30 -19.33 -18.67
CA LYS A 38 -4.13 -20.07 -17.72
C LYS A 38 -3.61 -19.75 -16.31
N SER A 39 -4.46 -19.18 -15.46
CA SER A 39 -4.14 -18.93 -14.05
C SER A 39 -3.84 -20.26 -13.38
N SER A 40 -2.56 -20.55 -13.14
CA SER A 40 -2.15 -21.68 -12.31
C SER A 40 -2.47 -21.32 -10.86
N THR A 41 -3.52 -21.94 -10.33
CA THR A 41 -3.96 -21.80 -8.94
C THR A 41 -2.95 -22.52 -8.05
N TYR A 42 -1.87 -21.83 -7.67
CA TYR A 42 -0.95 -22.33 -6.64
C TYR A 42 -1.58 -22.04 -5.27
N ALA A 43 -2.44 -22.95 -4.81
CA ALA A 43 -3.09 -22.85 -3.51
C ALA A 43 -2.23 -23.54 -2.44
N GLY A 44 -1.24 -22.82 -1.91
CA GLY A 44 -0.89 -23.11 -0.52
C GLY A 44 -2.08 -22.74 0.34
N SER A 45 -2.59 -23.70 1.12
CA SER A 45 -3.77 -23.44 1.95
C SER A 45 -3.42 -22.38 2.99
N PRO A 46 -4.25 -21.33 3.16
CA PRO A 46 -4.06 -20.42 4.28
C PRO A 46 -4.11 -21.21 5.59
N VAL A 47 -3.35 -20.77 6.62
CA VAL A 47 -3.52 -21.34 7.96
C VAL A 47 -4.98 -21.21 8.41
N SER A 48 -5.41 -22.12 9.29
CA SER A 48 -6.76 -22.05 9.86
C SER A 48 -7.01 -20.67 10.49
N ALA A 49 -8.26 -20.20 10.43
CA ALA A 49 -8.63 -18.88 10.96
C ALA A 49 -8.25 -18.72 12.43
N THR A 50 -8.33 -19.80 13.22
CA THR A 50 -7.92 -19.82 14.63
C THR A 50 -6.41 -19.55 14.78
N VAL A 51 -5.56 -20.22 14.01
CA VAL A 51 -4.10 -20.02 14.06
C VAL A 51 -3.73 -18.62 13.57
N ALA A 52 -4.37 -18.14 12.49
CA ALA A 52 -4.15 -16.78 11.99
C ALA A 52 -4.52 -15.72 13.04
N THR A 53 -5.61 -15.93 13.79
CA THR A 53 -6.04 -15.04 14.87
C THR A 53 -5.04 -15.04 16.03
N ALA A 54 -4.56 -16.21 16.45
CA ALA A 54 -3.56 -16.34 17.51
C ALA A 54 -2.23 -15.67 17.13
N ASN A 55 -1.72 -15.93 15.92
CA ASN A 55 -0.48 -15.33 15.44
C ASN A 55 -0.58 -13.80 15.31
N LYS A 56 -1.73 -13.29 14.86
CA LYS A 56 -1.98 -11.85 14.82
C LYS A 56 -1.99 -11.25 16.23
N ALA A 57 -2.63 -11.90 17.20
CA ALA A 57 -2.63 -11.46 18.59
C ALA A 57 -1.21 -11.43 19.18
N GLU A 58 -0.39 -12.46 18.89
CA GLU A 58 1.02 -12.48 19.29
C GLU A 58 1.81 -11.32 18.66
N LEU A 59 1.66 -11.08 17.34
CA LEU A 59 2.31 -9.96 16.66
C LEU A 59 1.95 -8.63 17.32
N VAL A 60 0.66 -8.40 17.60
CA VAL A 60 0.18 -7.18 18.27
C VAL A 60 0.81 -7.02 19.64
N ALA A 61 0.87 -8.08 20.44
CA ALA A 61 1.50 -8.05 21.76
C ALA A 61 3.01 -7.76 21.66
N ARG A 62 3.70 -8.34 20.68
CA ARG A 62 5.14 -8.10 20.46
C ARG A 62 5.43 -6.70 19.95
N VAL A 63 4.59 -6.14 19.09
CA VAL A 63 4.68 -4.73 18.66
C VAL A 63 4.49 -3.81 19.86
N ARG A 64 3.50 -4.07 20.73
CA ARG A 64 3.31 -3.33 21.99
C ARG A 64 4.54 -3.44 22.91
N ALA A 65 5.26 -4.55 22.89
CA ALA A 65 6.47 -4.73 23.70
C ALA A 65 7.71 -4.00 23.14
N VAL A 66 7.73 -3.60 21.87
CA VAL A 66 8.85 -2.81 21.30
C VAL A 66 8.95 -1.44 21.98
N ASN A 67 7.81 -0.79 22.21
CA ASN A 67 7.70 0.39 23.05
C ASN A 67 6.45 0.26 23.93
N SER A 68 6.65 -0.18 25.18
CA SER A 68 5.55 -0.48 26.12
C SER A 68 4.67 0.73 26.43
N GLN A 69 5.13 1.95 26.13
CA GLN A 69 4.38 3.18 26.32
C GLN A 69 3.51 3.56 25.11
N ASP A 70 3.68 2.95 23.93
CA ASP A 70 2.96 3.34 22.70
C ASP A 70 1.80 2.37 22.44
N PHE A 71 0.58 2.81 22.71
CA PHE A 71 -0.64 2.01 22.59
C PHE A 71 -1.06 1.98 21.12
N TRP A 72 -1.01 3.15 20.47
CA TRP A 72 -1.55 3.33 19.13
C TRP A 72 -0.92 2.41 18.09
N GLN A 73 0.39 2.12 18.15
CA GLN A 73 1.08 1.27 17.15
C GLN A 73 0.51 -0.14 17.10
N SER A 74 0.38 -0.78 18.26
CA SER A 74 -0.18 -2.12 18.36
C SER A 74 -1.64 -2.17 17.89
N ARG A 75 -2.39 -1.08 18.11
CA ARG A 75 -3.77 -0.92 17.64
C ARG A 75 -3.86 -0.73 16.13
N VAL A 76 -2.96 0.04 15.53
CA VAL A 76 -2.87 0.15 14.06
C VAL A 76 -2.63 -1.23 13.43
N VAL A 77 -1.69 -2.02 13.97
CA VAL A 77 -1.45 -3.40 13.51
C VAL A 77 -2.69 -4.29 13.69
N SER A 78 -3.39 -4.16 14.82
CA SER A 78 -4.60 -4.93 15.10
C SER A 78 -5.77 -4.57 14.17
N GLU A 79 -5.98 -3.29 13.90
CA GLU A 79 -7.23 -2.78 13.32
C GLU A 79 -7.14 -2.44 11.83
N MET A 80 -5.95 -2.11 11.33
CA MET A 80 -5.74 -1.63 9.95
C MET A 80 -4.92 -2.61 9.11
N MET A 81 -4.27 -3.60 9.72
CA MET A 81 -3.48 -4.61 9.02
C MET A 81 -4.18 -5.97 9.00
N THR A 82 -4.23 -6.60 7.84
CA THR A 82 -4.77 -7.94 7.62
C THR A 82 -3.69 -8.86 7.08
N PHE A 83 -3.61 -10.08 7.60
CA PHE A 83 -2.54 -11.02 7.29
C PHE A 83 -3.12 -12.35 6.82
N ASN A 84 -2.96 -12.64 5.53
CA ASN A 84 -3.35 -13.90 4.89
C ASN A 84 -2.07 -14.70 4.56
N LEU A 85 -1.46 -15.27 5.59
CA LEU A 85 -0.13 -15.87 5.51
C LEU A 85 -0.20 -17.40 5.63
N SER A 86 0.80 -18.11 5.11
CA SER A 86 1.09 -19.49 5.51
C SER A 86 1.75 -19.55 6.89
N GLU A 87 1.88 -20.74 7.46
CA GLU A 87 2.58 -20.93 8.74
C GLU A 87 4.05 -20.45 8.66
N GLU A 88 4.75 -20.79 7.58
CA GLU A 88 6.13 -20.37 7.36
C GLU A 88 6.26 -18.84 7.18
N ALA A 89 5.29 -18.20 6.53
CA ALA A 89 5.28 -16.74 6.39
C ALA A 89 4.98 -16.04 7.73
N TRP A 90 4.14 -16.65 8.59
CA TRP A 90 3.95 -16.17 9.96
C TRP A 90 5.23 -16.22 10.79
N LYS A 91 6.06 -17.28 10.67
CA LYS A 91 7.37 -17.35 11.35
C LYS A 91 8.28 -16.18 10.98
N VAL A 92 8.24 -15.74 9.72
CA VAL A 92 8.97 -14.53 9.28
C VAL A 92 8.42 -13.27 9.93
N LEU A 93 7.09 -13.09 9.92
CA LEU A 93 6.47 -11.89 10.47
C LEU A 93 6.59 -11.81 12.01
N LEU A 94 6.60 -12.96 12.68
CA LEU A 94 6.87 -13.09 14.11
C LEU A 94 8.38 -13.11 14.44
N SER A 95 9.29 -12.98 13.47
CA SER A 95 10.70 -12.73 13.80
C SER A 95 10.90 -11.31 14.33
N ASP A 96 12.03 -11.02 14.99
CA ASP A 96 12.34 -9.65 15.45
C ASP A 96 12.34 -8.63 14.30
N LYS A 97 12.78 -9.04 13.11
CA LYS A 97 12.73 -8.20 11.91
C LYS A 97 11.30 -7.96 11.46
N GLY A 98 10.43 -8.97 11.54
CA GLY A 98 9.01 -8.86 11.21
C GLY A 98 8.24 -7.97 12.19
N VAL A 99 8.49 -8.10 13.49
CA VAL A 99 7.91 -7.24 14.52
C VAL A 99 8.33 -5.78 14.31
N LYS A 100 9.62 -5.53 14.04
CA LYS A 100 10.11 -4.18 13.70
C LYS A 100 9.50 -3.63 12.41
N ALA A 101 9.29 -4.47 11.40
CA ALA A 101 8.62 -4.07 10.16
C ALA A 101 7.16 -3.68 10.41
N ALA A 102 6.42 -4.42 11.23
CA ALA A 102 5.04 -4.08 11.61
C ALA A 102 4.95 -2.81 12.46
N PHE A 103 5.89 -2.64 13.40
CA PHE A 103 6.04 -1.40 14.17
C PHE A 103 6.31 -0.19 13.26
N GLY A 104 7.27 -0.31 12.33
CA GLY A 104 7.59 0.74 11.36
C GLY A 104 6.41 1.07 10.45
N ALA A 105 5.73 0.04 9.93
CA ALA A 105 4.53 0.22 9.12
C ALA A 105 3.40 0.96 9.87
N ALA A 106 3.23 0.69 11.17
CA ALA A 106 2.27 1.44 11.98
C ALA A 106 2.65 2.91 12.09
N ARG A 107 3.93 3.22 12.30
CA ARG A 107 4.46 4.59 12.29
C ARG A 107 4.23 5.31 10.98
N ASP A 108 4.54 4.67 9.86
CA ASP A 108 4.33 5.28 8.55
C ASP A 108 2.83 5.56 8.28
N ILE A 109 1.93 4.71 8.77
CA ILE A 109 0.48 4.96 8.74
C ILE A 109 0.10 6.19 9.58
N ASN A 110 0.67 6.33 10.78
CA ASN A 110 0.44 7.52 11.62
C ASN A 110 0.95 8.79 10.92
N ASP A 111 2.16 8.77 10.37
CA ASP A 111 2.72 9.93 9.67
C ASP A 111 1.89 10.28 8.41
N TYR A 112 1.35 9.28 7.72
CA TYR A 112 0.33 9.49 6.68
C TYR A 112 -0.94 10.15 7.23
N ALA A 113 -1.50 9.64 8.33
CA ALA A 113 -2.66 10.24 8.98
C ALA A 113 -2.45 11.73 9.30
N LYS A 114 -1.27 12.09 9.83
CA LYS A 114 -0.88 13.48 10.12
C LYS A 114 -0.95 14.34 8.85
N ARG A 115 -0.32 13.90 7.77
CA ARG A 115 -0.23 14.67 6.51
C ARG A 115 -1.57 14.87 5.82
N VAL A 116 -2.44 13.87 5.85
CA VAL A 116 -3.77 13.99 5.21
C VAL A 116 -4.80 14.67 6.12
N GLY A 117 -4.38 15.20 7.27
CA GLY A 117 -5.23 15.94 8.20
C GLY A 117 -6.19 15.05 9.00
N LEU A 118 -5.88 13.76 9.13
CA LEU A 118 -6.70 12.80 9.87
C LEU A 118 -6.32 12.73 11.35
N GLY A 119 -5.19 13.32 11.75
CA GLY A 119 -4.75 13.45 13.14
C GLY A 119 -3.39 12.82 13.41
N ASP A 120 -2.88 13.03 14.61
CA ASP A 120 -1.60 12.52 15.10
C ASP A 120 -1.83 11.60 16.30
N LEU A 121 -1.83 10.28 16.08
CA LEU A 121 -2.08 9.28 17.11
C LEU A 121 -1.04 9.35 18.24
N GLU A 122 0.21 9.62 17.87
CA GLU A 122 1.33 9.71 18.81
C GLU A 122 1.18 10.94 19.69
N ASN A 123 0.95 12.11 19.09
CA ASN A 123 0.76 13.34 19.85
C ASN A 123 -0.50 13.32 20.72
N VAL A 124 -1.58 12.66 20.26
CA VAL A 124 -2.79 12.45 21.08
C VAL A 124 -2.47 11.56 22.28
N GLU A 125 -1.78 10.44 22.07
CA GLU A 125 -1.40 9.56 23.18
C GLU A 125 -0.45 10.27 24.16
N SER A 126 0.54 11.00 23.65
CA SER A 126 1.60 11.65 24.44
C SER A 126 1.26 13.06 24.93
N ALA A 127 0.03 13.56 24.71
CA ALA A 127 -0.35 14.93 25.09
C ALA A 127 -0.13 15.24 26.59
N ASN A 128 -0.09 14.20 27.43
CA ASN A 128 0.41 14.25 28.80
C ASN A 128 1.13 12.94 29.11
N ASP A 129 2.47 12.94 29.11
CA ASP A 129 3.27 11.73 29.29
C ASP A 129 2.98 10.98 30.61
N ASN A 130 2.54 11.70 31.65
CA ASN A 130 2.15 11.09 32.93
C ASN A 130 0.75 10.45 32.91
N ALA A 131 0.01 10.58 31.80
CA ALA A 131 -1.37 10.13 31.65
C ALA A 131 -1.64 9.47 30.28
N ARG A 132 -0.64 8.89 29.61
CA ARG A 132 -0.81 8.19 28.33
C ARG A 132 -1.96 7.17 28.33
N GLU A 133 -2.13 6.44 29.44
CA GLU A 133 -3.25 5.51 29.60
C GLU A 133 -4.62 6.20 29.57
N ALA A 134 -4.74 7.40 30.14
CA ALA A 134 -5.97 8.19 30.10
C ALA A 134 -6.33 8.65 28.67
N ASN A 135 -5.34 8.80 27.80
CA ASN A 135 -5.52 9.24 26.41
C ASN A 135 -5.88 8.10 25.45
N GLN A 136 -5.92 6.83 25.91
CA GLN A 136 -6.24 5.68 25.05
C GLN A 136 -7.65 5.77 24.44
N GLY A 137 -8.58 6.44 25.12
CA GLY A 137 -9.92 6.73 24.59
C GLY A 137 -9.87 7.57 23.32
N ASP A 138 -9.15 8.70 23.36
CA ASP A 138 -9.00 9.61 22.22
C ASP A 138 -8.26 8.94 21.06
N VAL A 139 -7.23 8.14 21.36
CA VAL A 139 -6.54 7.32 20.35
C VAL A 139 -7.53 6.36 19.68
N THR A 140 -8.39 5.70 20.45
CA THR A 140 -9.40 4.76 19.93
C THR A 140 -10.42 5.47 19.03
N GLU A 141 -10.87 6.66 19.40
CA GLU A 141 -11.76 7.47 18.55
C GLU A 141 -11.10 7.88 17.23
N LEU A 142 -9.81 8.24 17.29
CA LEU A 142 -9.05 8.61 16.09
C LEU A 142 -8.84 7.42 15.16
N LEU A 143 -8.50 6.25 15.72
CA LEU A 143 -8.39 5.00 14.96
C LEU A 143 -9.70 4.62 14.27
N ALA A 144 -10.85 4.81 14.94
CA ALA A 144 -12.17 4.54 14.34
C ALA A 144 -12.44 5.42 13.11
N LYS A 145 -11.94 6.67 13.09
CA LYS A 145 -12.02 7.58 11.93
C LYS A 145 -11.03 7.21 10.82
N LEU A 146 -9.86 6.70 11.18
CA LEU A 146 -8.80 6.30 10.25
C LEU A 146 -9.09 4.98 9.53
N LYS A 147 -9.63 3.99 10.24
CA LYS A 147 -9.90 2.64 9.75
C LYS A 147 -10.66 2.56 8.41
N PRO A 148 -11.73 3.35 8.16
CA PRO A 148 -12.41 3.32 6.85
C PRO A 148 -11.63 3.96 5.70
N LEU A 149 -10.49 4.61 5.98
CA LEU A 149 -9.68 5.34 5.01
C LEU A 149 -8.39 4.60 4.65
N ILE A 150 -7.86 3.76 5.53
CA ILE A 150 -6.58 3.08 5.33
C ILE A 150 -6.72 1.62 5.75
N SER A 151 -6.29 0.72 4.88
CA SER A 151 -6.08 -0.68 5.24
C SER A 151 -4.90 -1.26 4.47
N LEU A 152 -4.10 -2.09 5.15
CA LEU A 152 -3.00 -2.84 4.55
C LEU A 152 -3.28 -4.33 4.69
N THR A 153 -3.29 -5.05 3.58
CA THR A 153 -3.41 -6.50 3.56
C THR A 153 -2.13 -7.10 2.99
N LEU A 154 -1.55 -8.08 3.69
CA LEU A 154 -0.41 -8.86 3.22
C LEU A 154 -0.83 -10.31 3.02
N GLU A 155 -0.62 -10.81 1.79
CA GLU A 155 -0.88 -12.19 1.41
C GLU A 155 0.41 -12.88 0.98
N ALA A 156 0.74 -13.99 1.63
CA ALA A 156 1.92 -14.79 1.33
C ALA A 156 1.63 -16.25 1.75
N THR A 157 0.94 -16.97 0.88
CA THR A 157 0.41 -18.32 1.16
C THR A 157 1.31 -19.45 0.68
N GLN A 158 2.53 -19.15 0.22
CA GLN A 158 3.47 -20.18 -0.23
C GLN A 158 3.76 -21.20 0.90
N PRO A 159 3.84 -22.50 0.58
CA PRO A 159 4.06 -23.55 1.58
C PRO A 159 5.46 -23.51 2.19
N GLU A 160 6.44 -22.96 1.45
CA GLU A 160 7.83 -22.85 1.88
C GLU A 160 8.30 -21.40 1.75
N VAL A 161 9.03 -20.92 2.77
CA VAL A 161 9.60 -19.57 2.79
C VAL A 161 11.11 -19.66 2.88
N SER A 162 11.75 -19.53 1.72
CA SER A 162 13.22 -19.39 1.62
C SER A 162 13.70 -18.08 2.26
N PRO A 163 15.01 -17.92 2.54
CA PRO A 163 15.56 -16.63 2.99
C PRO A 163 15.26 -15.46 2.04
N THR A 164 15.29 -15.70 0.73
CA THR A 164 14.89 -14.72 -0.29
C THR A 164 13.42 -14.36 -0.15
N SER A 165 12.55 -15.35 0.00
CA SER A 165 11.11 -15.14 0.22
C SER A 165 10.85 -14.36 1.51
N ALA A 166 11.55 -14.68 2.60
CA ALA A 166 11.45 -13.95 3.86
C ALA A 166 11.83 -12.46 3.70
N SER A 167 12.94 -12.19 2.99
CA SER A 167 13.36 -10.83 2.67
C SER A 167 12.31 -10.08 1.85
N LEU A 168 11.72 -10.72 0.84
CA LEU A 168 10.69 -10.12 -0.02
C LEU A 168 9.38 -9.86 0.73
N ILE A 169 8.98 -10.74 1.65
CA ILE A 169 7.84 -10.51 2.57
C ILE A 169 8.03 -9.20 3.33
N LEU A 170 9.15 -9.08 4.05
CA LEU A 170 9.42 -7.92 4.89
C LEU A 170 9.59 -6.64 4.05
N ARG A 171 10.35 -6.72 2.96
CA ARG A 171 10.59 -5.58 2.08
C ARG A 171 9.30 -5.04 1.48
N THR A 172 8.45 -5.92 0.96
CA THR A 172 7.20 -5.48 0.32
C THR A 172 6.26 -4.89 1.36
N PHE A 173 6.18 -5.51 2.55
CA PHE A 173 5.37 -5.02 3.65
C PHE A 173 5.82 -3.66 4.19
N SER A 174 7.12 -3.35 4.20
CA SER A 174 7.63 -2.04 4.64
C SER A 174 7.61 -0.98 3.53
N THR A 175 7.85 -1.35 2.26
CA THR A 175 7.94 -0.37 1.15
C THR A 175 6.63 0.39 0.94
N VAL A 176 5.49 -0.27 1.13
CA VAL A 176 4.17 0.34 0.89
C VAL A 176 3.86 1.45 1.92
N PRO A 177 3.86 1.20 3.23
CA PRO A 177 3.70 2.24 4.24
C PRO A 177 4.74 3.36 4.08
N GLU A 178 6.02 3.03 3.85
CA GLU A 178 7.07 4.01 3.67
C GLU A 178 6.81 4.94 2.45
N HIS A 179 6.27 4.40 1.35
CA HIS A 179 5.86 5.24 0.21
C HIS A 179 4.68 6.14 0.56
N MET A 180 3.73 5.64 1.34
CA MET A 180 2.64 6.48 1.87
C MET A 180 3.23 7.62 2.69
N ASP A 181 4.28 7.36 3.48
CA ASP A 181 5.00 8.32 4.33
C ASP A 181 5.71 9.46 3.57
N ARG A 182 6.39 9.17 2.45
CA ARG A 182 7.35 10.11 1.80
C ARG A 182 6.77 11.36 1.11
N GLY A 183 5.60 11.84 1.52
CA GLY A 183 5.28 13.28 1.51
C GLY A 183 4.56 13.83 0.29
N VAL A 184 4.21 13.01 -0.69
CA VAL A 184 3.41 13.48 -1.86
C VAL A 184 2.35 12.50 -2.33
N TRP A 185 2.33 11.29 -1.78
CA TRP A 185 1.33 10.31 -2.15
C TRP A 185 0.04 10.52 -1.35
N LYS A 186 -1.02 10.85 -2.08
CA LYS A 186 -2.39 10.86 -1.59
C LYS A 186 -3.24 10.16 -2.67
N PRO A 187 -3.99 9.11 -2.33
CA PRO A 187 -4.86 8.46 -3.30
C PRO A 187 -5.97 9.42 -3.71
N ALA A 188 -6.26 9.53 -5.00
CA ALA A 188 -7.29 10.44 -5.51
C ALA A 188 -8.68 10.15 -4.91
N GLY A 189 -8.97 8.87 -4.61
CA GLY A 189 -10.22 8.44 -3.97
C GLY A 189 -10.29 8.74 -2.47
N GLY A 190 -9.25 9.35 -1.87
CA GLY A 190 -9.19 9.68 -0.45
C GLY A 190 -9.06 8.48 0.49
N LYS A 191 -8.94 7.26 -0.04
CA LYS A 191 -8.76 6.01 0.69
C LYS A 191 -7.59 5.21 0.12
N ALA A 192 -6.89 4.50 0.99
CA ALA A 192 -5.75 3.65 0.68
C ALA A 192 -6.01 2.23 1.18
N ASN A 193 -6.82 1.45 0.46
CA ASN A 193 -6.99 0.02 0.71
C ASN A 193 -5.97 -0.76 -0.13
N ILE A 194 -4.85 -1.13 0.48
CA ILE A 194 -3.72 -1.72 -0.24
C ILE A 194 -3.59 -3.19 0.10
N THR A 195 -3.72 -4.05 -0.90
CA THR A 195 -3.45 -5.48 -0.80
C THR A 195 -2.14 -5.81 -1.50
N THR A 196 -1.23 -6.46 -0.79
CA THR A 196 0.04 -6.94 -1.31
C THR A 196 0.01 -8.46 -1.35
N ILE A 197 0.21 -9.05 -2.52
CA ILE A 197 0.18 -10.49 -2.77
C ILE A 197 1.56 -10.93 -3.24
N LEU A 198 2.25 -11.73 -2.42
CA LEU A 198 3.46 -12.43 -2.83
C LEU A 198 3.10 -13.79 -3.41
N SER A 199 3.31 -13.92 -4.72
CA SER A 199 2.87 -15.07 -5.50
C SER A 199 4.05 -15.81 -6.12
N PRO A 200 4.09 -17.15 -6.04
CA PRO A 200 5.15 -17.94 -6.68
C PRO A 200 5.06 -17.95 -8.21
N VAL A 201 3.92 -17.56 -8.78
CA VAL A 201 3.71 -17.52 -10.23
C VAL A 201 3.88 -16.12 -10.83
N ALA A 202 3.96 -15.09 -10.00
CA ALA A 202 4.26 -13.74 -10.48
C ALA A 202 5.71 -13.68 -10.95
N GLN A 203 5.91 -13.14 -12.15
CA GLN A 203 7.24 -12.95 -12.76
C GLN A 203 7.72 -11.49 -12.66
N ASP A 204 6.81 -10.58 -12.34
CA ASP A 204 7.07 -9.15 -12.19
C ASP A 204 6.18 -8.56 -11.08
N VAL A 205 6.53 -7.36 -10.60
CA VAL A 205 5.68 -6.53 -9.74
C VAL A 205 4.63 -5.87 -10.63
N THR A 206 3.36 -6.15 -10.33
CA THR A 206 2.21 -5.58 -11.02
C THR A 206 1.30 -4.89 -10.01
N ILE A 207 0.69 -3.77 -10.43
CA ILE A 207 -0.22 -3.02 -9.58
C ILE A 207 -1.51 -2.81 -10.35
N THR A 208 -2.61 -3.24 -9.77
CA THR A 208 -3.97 -2.98 -10.24
C THR A 208 -4.59 -1.94 -9.32
N ILE A 209 -5.26 -0.95 -9.90
CA ILE A 209 -5.96 0.11 -9.18
C ILE A 209 -7.42 0.05 -9.62
N ASN A 210 -8.34 0.07 -8.66
CA ASN A 210 -9.76 0.09 -9.00
C ASN A 210 -10.17 1.46 -9.60
N SER A 211 -11.36 1.51 -10.20
CA SER A 211 -11.79 2.69 -10.96
C SER A 211 -11.93 3.97 -10.12
N ASP A 212 -12.28 3.86 -8.84
CA ASP A 212 -12.42 4.99 -7.93
C ASP A 212 -11.10 5.37 -7.22
N LYS A 213 -10.00 4.66 -7.53
CA LYS A 213 -8.66 4.88 -6.96
C LYS A 213 -8.63 4.80 -5.43
N THR A 214 -9.49 3.98 -4.82
CA THR A 214 -9.51 3.70 -3.37
C THR A 214 -8.86 2.38 -2.98
N ALA A 215 -8.68 1.47 -3.94
CA ALA A 215 -8.11 0.15 -3.72
C ALA A 215 -6.97 -0.16 -4.70
N PHE A 216 -5.90 -0.72 -4.15
CA PHE A 216 -4.64 -1.00 -4.82
C PHE A 216 -4.27 -2.46 -4.56
N THR A 217 -4.07 -3.25 -5.61
CA THR A 217 -3.59 -4.62 -5.48
C THR A 217 -2.21 -4.72 -6.12
N ILE A 218 -1.20 -4.94 -5.28
CA ILE A 218 0.19 -5.18 -5.66
C ILE A 218 0.37 -6.69 -5.72
N THR A 219 0.75 -7.25 -6.86
CA THR A 219 1.14 -8.66 -6.99
C THR A 219 2.60 -8.73 -7.37
N ALA A 220 3.39 -9.48 -6.61
CA ALA A 220 4.83 -9.56 -6.80
C ALA A 220 5.40 -10.98 -6.60
N PRO A 221 6.56 -11.31 -7.19
CA PRO A 221 7.17 -12.65 -7.07
C PRO A 221 7.54 -13.03 -5.63
N SER A 222 7.11 -14.19 -5.13
CA SER A 222 7.48 -14.61 -3.76
C SER A 222 8.87 -15.23 -3.64
N LYS A 223 9.52 -15.58 -4.76
CA LYS A 223 10.77 -16.38 -4.78
C LYS A 223 11.97 -15.70 -5.43
N THR A 224 11.76 -14.58 -6.13
CA THR A 224 12.82 -13.96 -6.93
C THR A 224 12.72 -12.46 -6.82
N GLU A 225 13.82 -11.82 -6.42
CA GLU A 225 13.90 -10.37 -6.49
C GLU A 225 14.08 -9.94 -7.95
N ILE A 226 13.23 -9.02 -8.40
CA ILE A 226 13.33 -8.41 -9.72
C ILE A 226 14.00 -7.03 -9.63
N PRO A 227 14.70 -6.59 -10.70
CA PRO A 227 15.30 -5.26 -10.74
C PRO A 227 14.28 -4.14 -10.52
N GLY A 228 14.61 -3.18 -9.66
CA GLY A 228 13.79 -2.00 -9.40
C GLY A 228 12.50 -2.28 -8.62
N TRP A 229 12.46 -3.35 -7.82
CA TRP A 229 11.29 -3.78 -7.03
C TRP A 229 10.53 -2.63 -6.36
N SER A 230 11.20 -1.88 -5.47
CA SER A 230 10.59 -0.77 -4.74
C SER A 230 10.11 0.32 -5.69
N THR A 231 10.92 0.72 -6.67
CA THR A 231 10.54 1.71 -7.68
C THR A 231 9.31 1.31 -8.49
N LYS A 232 9.13 0.01 -8.79
CA LYS A 232 7.92 -0.48 -9.47
C LYS A 232 6.68 -0.36 -8.60
N ILE A 233 6.80 -0.65 -7.31
CA ILE A 233 5.71 -0.44 -6.33
C ILE A 233 5.36 1.05 -6.24
N GLU A 234 6.34 1.90 -5.98
CA GLU A 234 6.18 3.35 -5.81
C GLU A 234 5.53 3.99 -7.05
N LYS A 235 6.11 3.76 -8.25
CA LYS A 235 5.53 4.25 -9.51
C LYS A 235 4.16 3.65 -9.80
N GLY A 236 3.94 2.41 -9.39
CA GLY A 236 2.67 1.72 -9.51
C GLY A 236 1.56 2.40 -8.72
N LEU A 237 1.84 2.71 -7.45
CA LEU A 237 0.96 3.43 -6.52
C LEU A 237 0.72 4.88 -6.97
N ASP A 238 1.74 5.53 -7.54
CA ASP A 238 1.65 6.91 -8.04
C ASP A 238 0.64 7.09 -9.19
N ARG A 239 0.28 6.02 -9.90
CA ARG A 239 -0.80 6.08 -10.92
C ARG A 239 -2.19 6.30 -10.31
N GLY A 240 -2.36 6.06 -9.01
CA GLY A 240 -3.61 6.31 -8.29
C GLY A 240 -3.66 7.63 -7.52
N LYS A 241 -2.63 8.47 -7.66
CA LYS A 241 -2.70 9.88 -7.30
C LYS A 241 -3.76 10.62 -8.13
#